data_AF-R9J642-F1
#
_entry.id   AF-R9J642-F1
#
_cell.length_a   1.000
_cell.length_b   1.000
_cell.length_c   1.000
_cell.angle_alpha   90.00
_cell.angle_beta   90.00
_cell.angle_gamma   90.00
#
_symmetry.space_group_name_H-M   'P 1'
#
loop_
_entity.id
_entity.type
_entity.pdbx_description
1 polymer ?
#
loop_
_entity_poly.entity_id
_entity_poly.type
_entity_poly.pdbx_seq_one_letter_code
_entity_poly.pdbx_strand_id
1 'polypeptide(L)'
;MDDKNNEKLLDRIEYYMEYPADEEKIDMMFSTGEKNILRTIREFEKIRYEMKWKNEKPVSKEDNAKFIEEVFRNKEKERDISFQLKKEFTDWIDVLLEQGRIEAWLDILTWYRLLKGKNLIVDKFWEFPVLETMLKAFIEELKCFYSSGSSVSLLTVHSLEELTDVYFHLVFLLRRVEYELEPADEILDYLIEKKISLTVTDVVLDDARIFDEEKVRRTIIGWVENGNERT
;
A
#
# COMPACT_ATOMS: atom_id res chain seq x y z
N MET A 1 14.83 -15.61 24.06
CA MET A 1 15.20 -14.29 24.64
C MET A 1 14.91 -13.28 23.55
N ASP A 2 13.66 -12.92 23.38
CA ASP A 2 13.22 -11.89 22.43
C ASP A 2 12.28 -10.98 23.21
N ASP A 3 12.89 -10.05 23.91
CA ASP A 3 12.22 -8.91 24.54
C ASP A 3 13.12 -7.72 24.20
N LYS A 4 13.08 -7.32 22.92
CA LYS A 4 13.87 -6.20 22.42
C LYS A 4 12.97 -5.26 21.60
N ASN A 5 12.71 -4.13 22.25
CA ASN A 5 12.12 -2.89 21.76
C ASN A 5 10.67 -2.95 21.27
N ASN A 6 9.80 -2.87 22.27
CA ASN A 6 8.41 -2.40 22.19
C ASN A 6 8.28 -0.89 21.81
N GLU A 7 9.25 -0.33 21.08
CA GLU A 7 9.12 1.00 20.49
C GLU A 7 8.35 0.87 19.18
N LYS A 8 7.29 1.68 19.03
CA LYS A 8 6.44 1.64 17.84
C LYS A 8 7.32 1.88 16.61
N LEU A 9 7.07 1.17 15.51
CA LEU A 9 7.82 1.35 14.27
C LEU A 9 7.95 2.82 13.86
N LEU A 10 6.90 3.61 14.11
CA LEU A 10 6.90 5.05 13.89
C LEU A 10 8.06 5.75 14.61
N ASP A 11 8.26 5.49 15.90
CA ASP A 11 9.31 6.11 16.72
C ASP A 11 10.70 5.72 16.19
N ARG A 12 10.87 4.45 15.78
CA ARG A 12 12.11 3.95 15.17
C ARG A 12 12.40 4.64 13.84
N ILE A 13 11.38 4.82 12.99
CA ILE A 13 11.51 5.52 11.70
C ILE A 13 11.78 7.01 11.92
N GLU A 14 11.15 7.66 12.88
CA GLU A 14 11.43 9.05 13.26
C GLU A 14 12.88 9.22 13.70
N TYR A 15 13.39 8.32 14.55
CA TYR A 15 14.81 8.31 14.93
C TYR A 15 15.73 8.18 13.71
N TYR A 16 15.44 7.24 12.79
CA TYR A 16 16.22 7.08 11.56
C TYR A 16 16.24 8.35 10.70
N MET A 17 15.10 9.05 10.62
CA MET A 17 14.98 10.29 9.85
C MET A 17 15.80 11.43 10.44
N GLU A 18 15.95 11.48 11.76
CA GLU A 18 16.79 12.47 12.45
C GLU A 18 18.28 12.12 12.41
N TYR A 19 18.63 10.84 12.57
CA TYR A 19 20.02 10.37 12.72
C TYR A 19 20.40 9.25 11.73
N PRO A 20 20.33 9.48 10.40
CA PRO A 20 20.54 8.43 9.39
C PRO A 20 21.99 7.92 9.29
N ALA A 21 22.94 8.53 10.02
CA ALA A 21 24.35 8.13 10.08
C ALA A 21 24.70 7.24 11.28
N ASP A 22 23.77 7.04 12.23
CA ASP A 22 23.97 6.19 13.41
C ASP A 22 23.73 4.71 13.05
N GLU A 23 24.63 4.14 12.25
CA GLU A 23 24.50 2.78 11.72
C GLU A 23 24.40 1.72 12.83
N GLU A 24 25.12 1.91 13.95
CA GLU A 24 25.12 0.97 15.07
C GLU A 24 23.73 0.88 15.73
N LYS A 25 23.07 2.01 16.00
CA LYS A 25 21.71 1.97 16.56
C LYS A 25 20.66 1.53 15.55
N ILE A 26 20.78 1.92 14.29
CA ILE A 26 19.88 1.45 13.22
C ILE A 26 19.97 -0.08 13.12
N ASP A 27 21.17 -0.65 13.23
CA ASP A 27 21.38 -2.09 13.18
C ASP A 27 20.72 -2.84 14.34
N MET A 28 20.60 -2.20 15.51
CA MET A 28 19.93 -2.74 16.69
C MET A 28 18.41 -2.55 16.67
N MET A 29 17.90 -1.50 16.02
CA MET A 29 16.48 -1.12 16.03
C MET A 29 15.66 -1.81 14.95
N PHE A 30 16.26 -2.19 13.82
CA PHE A 30 15.54 -2.66 12.64
C PHE A 30 15.92 -4.08 12.22
N SER A 31 14.95 -4.83 11.73
CA SER A 31 15.14 -6.15 11.13
C SER A 31 15.93 -6.06 9.82
N THR A 32 16.47 -7.17 9.34
CA THR A 32 17.19 -7.22 8.05
C THR A 32 16.33 -6.70 6.89
N GLY A 33 15.03 -7.02 6.86
CA GLY A 33 14.10 -6.55 5.83
C GLY A 33 13.90 -5.04 5.88
N GLU A 34 13.62 -4.50 7.07
CA GLU A 34 13.47 -3.06 7.31
C GLU A 34 14.75 -2.30 6.93
N LYS A 35 15.93 -2.84 7.28
CA LYS A 35 17.22 -2.23 6.96
C LYS A 35 17.51 -2.17 5.45
N ASN A 36 17.13 -3.19 4.71
CA ASN A 36 17.27 -3.18 3.25
C ASN A 36 16.44 -2.04 2.64
N ILE A 37 15.18 -1.91 3.04
CA ILE A 37 14.30 -0.83 2.59
C ILE A 37 14.90 0.54 2.92
N LEU A 38 15.34 0.77 4.16
CA LEU A 38 15.93 2.04 4.58
C LEU A 38 17.23 2.36 3.82
N ARG A 39 18.08 1.37 3.57
CA ARG A 39 19.29 1.55 2.75
C ARG A 39 18.92 1.97 1.33
N THR A 40 17.97 1.28 0.70
CA THR A 40 17.54 1.58 -0.67
C THR A 40 16.88 2.97 -0.75
N ILE A 41 16.12 3.38 0.26
CA ILE A 41 15.60 4.76 0.37
C ILE A 41 16.75 5.78 0.39
N ARG A 42 17.77 5.56 1.21
CA ARG A 42 18.93 6.47 1.32
C ARG A 42 19.71 6.58 0.01
N GLU A 43 19.93 5.46 -0.67
CA GLU A 43 20.56 5.42 -1.98
C GLU A 43 19.71 6.17 -3.03
N PHE A 44 18.38 6.03 -2.99
CA PHE A 44 17.47 6.77 -3.85
C PHE A 44 17.61 8.28 -3.65
N GLU A 45 17.61 8.73 -2.40
CA GLU A 45 17.76 10.14 -2.05
C GLU A 45 19.10 10.71 -2.49
N LYS A 46 20.18 9.94 -2.35
CA LYS A 46 21.50 10.31 -2.85
C LYS A 46 21.49 10.53 -4.36
N ILE A 47 20.90 9.61 -5.13
CA ILE A 47 20.77 9.75 -6.59
C ILE A 47 19.97 11.01 -6.94
N ARG A 48 18.83 11.25 -6.27
CA ARG A 48 18.00 12.46 -6.50
C ARG A 48 18.74 13.74 -6.16
N TYR A 49 19.53 13.75 -5.07
CA TYR A 49 20.34 14.89 -4.68
C TYR A 49 21.42 15.18 -5.73
N GLU A 50 22.16 14.16 -6.15
CA GLU A 50 23.18 14.28 -7.21
C GLU A 50 22.58 14.81 -8.53
N MET A 51 21.38 14.34 -8.92
CA MET A 51 20.69 14.86 -10.11
C MET A 51 20.30 16.34 -9.96
N LYS A 52 19.78 16.76 -8.79
CA LYS A 52 19.40 18.15 -8.56
C LYS A 52 20.60 19.10 -8.68
N TRP A 53 21.76 18.70 -8.17
CA TRP A 53 23.00 19.47 -8.27
C TRP A 53 23.55 19.55 -9.70
N LYS A 54 23.40 18.50 -10.50
CA LYS A 54 23.97 18.43 -11.86
C LYS A 54 23.09 19.05 -12.95
N ASN A 55 21.86 19.45 -12.65
CA ASN A 55 20.93 20.08 -13.62
C ASN A 55 21.28 21.55 -13.96
N GLU A 56 22.51 21.99 -13.76
CA GLU A 56 23.00 23.27 -14.30
C GLU A 56 23.02 23.21 -15.83
N LYS A 57 22.49 24.26 -16.49
CA LYS A 57 22.33 24.26 -17.96
C LYS A 57 23.70 24.15 -18.66
N PRO A 58 23.84 23.28 -19.67
CA PRO A 58 25.09 23.15 -20.41
C PRO A 58 25.41 24.45 -21.18
N VAL A 59 26.70 24.80 -21.23
CA VAL A 59 27.22 26.06 -21.82
C VAL A 59 27.46 25.92 -23.34
N SER A 60 27.56 24.69 -23.89
CA SER A 60 27.79 24.41 -25.31
C SER A 60 26.98 23.24 -25.87
N LYS A 61 26.99 23.05 -27.21
CA LYS A 61 26.28 21.95 -27.89
C LYS A 61 26.90 20.56 -27.66
N GLU A 62 28.22 20.46 -27.53
CA GLU A 62 28.92 19.20 -27.23
C GLU A 62 28.72 18.82 -25.75
N ASP A 63 28.68 19.82 -24.87
CA ASP A 63 28.30 19.62 -23.47
C ASP A 63 26.84 19.18 -23.34
N ASN A 64 25.97 19.63 -24.26
CA ASN A 64 24.57 19.22 -24.28
C ASN A 64 24.38 17.71 -24.58
N ALA A 65 25.16 17.14 -25.50
CA ALA A 65 25.07 15.69 -25.79
C ALA A 65 25.50 14.84 -24.59
N LYS A 66 26.63 15.20 -23.95
CA LYS A 66 27.11 14.53 -22.73
C LYS A 66 26.17 14.72 -21.55
N PHE A 67 25.61 15.92 -21.40
CA PHE A 67 24.59 16.23 -20.39
C PHE A 67 23.33 15.36 -20.57
N ILE A 68 22.82 15.25 -21.80
CA ILE A 68 21.68 14.39 -22.12
C ILE A 68 21.98 12.93 -21.76
N GLU A 69 23.15 12.41 -22.14
CA GLU A 69 23.56 11.04 -21.81
C GLU A 69 23.65 10.81 -20.29
N GLU A 70 24.20 11.77 -19.54
CA GLU A 70 24.26 11.71 -18.08
C GLU A 70 22.88 11.74 -17.43
N VAL A 71 21.97 12.59 -17.92
CA VAL A 71 20.57 12.63 -17.47
C VAL A 71 19.89 11.28 -17.72
N PHE A 72 20.07 10.66 -18.89
CA PHE A 72 19.51 9.34 -19.19
C PHE A 72 20.07 8.25 -18.27
N ARG A 73 21.39 8.19 -18.07
CA ARG A 73 22.02 7.22 -17.15
C ARG A 73 21.52 7.41 -15.72
N ASN A 74 21.36 8.66 -15.27
CA ASN A 74 20.84 8.93 -13.94
C ASN A 74 19.38 8.50 -13.81
N LYS A 75 18.54 8.76 -14.84
CA LYS A 75 17.16 8.28 -14.87
C LYS A 75 17.07 6.75 -14.89
N GLU A 76 18.00 6.09 -15.56
CA GLU A 76 18.12 4.63 -15.54
C GLU A 76 18.43 4.11 -14.13
N LYS A 77 19.41 4.72 -13.45
CA LYS A 77 19.71 4.39 -12.04
C LYS A 77 18.50 4.63 -11.12
N GLU A 78 17.77 5.73 -11.30
CA GLU A 78 16.54 6.02 -10.54
C GLU A 78 15.45 4.97 -10.81
N ARG A 79 15.33 4.49 -12.05
CA ARG A 79 14.42 3.40 -12.40
C ARG A 79 14.82 2.13 -11.66
N ASP A 80 16.07 1.70 -11.79
CA ASP A 80 16.52 0.41 -11.26
C ASP A 80 16.39 0.35 -9.74
N ILE A 81 16.74 1.43 -9.04
CA ILE A 81 16.55 1.53 -7.59
C ILE A 81 15.07 1.62 -7.20
N SER A 82 14.21 2.19 -8.04
CA SER A 82 12.74 2.16 -7.82
C SER A 82 12.21 0.73 -7.86
N PHE A 83 12.68 -0.09 -8.80
CA PHE A 83 12.27 -1.51 -8.90
C PHE A 83 12.83 -2.34 -7.74
N GLN A 84 14.06 -2.08 -7.30
CA GLN A 84 14.62 -2.71 -6.11
C GLN A 84 13.78 -2.39 -4.88
N LEU A 85 13.48 -1.10 -4.64
CA LEU A 85 12.67 -0.66 -3.51
C LEU A 85 11.25 -1.24 -3.58
N LYS A 86 10.66 -1.32 -4.78
CA LYS A 86 9.37 -1.97 -5.00
C LYS A 86 9.41 -3.41 -4.50
N LYS A 87 10.41 -4.20 -4.96
CA LYS A 87 10.54 -5.60 -4.59
C LYS A 87 10.73 -5.77 -3.08
N GLU A 88 11.69 -5.05 -2.50
CA GLU A 88 11.98 -5.12 -1.06
C GLU A 88 10.76 -4.77 -0.21
N PHE A 89 9.98 -3.76 -0.64
CA PHE A 89 8.77 -3.36 0.07
C PHE A 89 7.62 -4.37 -0.12
N THR A 90 7.41 -4.92 -1.31
CA THR A 90 6.42 -5.98 -1.54
C THR A 90 6.75 -7.22 -0.69
N ASP A 91 8.00 -7.69 -0.73
CA ASP A 91 8.45 -8.85 0.06
C ASP A 91 8.22 -8.60 1.57
N TRP A 92 8.43 -7.36 2.04
CA TRP A 92 8.19 -6.99 3.44
C TRP A 92 6.70 -6.87 3.80
N ILE A 93 5.87 -6.37 2.88
CA ILE A 93 4.42 -6.35 3.06
C ILE A 93 3.89 -7.77 3.23
N ASP A 94 4.33 -8.71 2.39
CA ASP A 94 3.89 -10.11 2.48
C ASP A 94 4.23 -10.71 3.84
N VAL A 95 5.46 -10.50 4.34
CA VAL A 95 5.88 -10.93 5.69
C VAL A 95 5.00 -10.31 6.80
N LEU A 96 4.53 -9.08 6.65
CA LEU A 96 3.64 -8.44 7.61
C LEU A 96 2.21 -8.98 7.51
N LEU A 97 1.69 -9.16 6.29
CA LEU A 97 0.33 -9.67 6.04
C LEU A 97 0.16 -11.12 6.51
N GLU A 98 1.18 -11.97 6.36
CA GLU A 98 1.20 -13.35 6.87
C GLU A 98 0.94 -13.44 8.38
N GLN A 99 1.23 -12.37 9.15
CA GLN A 99 1.02 -12.37 10.59
C GLN A 99 -0.46 -12.30 10.97
N GLY A 100 -1.32 -11.72 10.12
CA GLY A 100 -2.76 -11.61 10.34
C GLY A 100 -3.13 -10.81 11.59
N ARG A 101 -2.35 -9.78 11.95
CA ARG A 101 -2.55 -8.96 13.17
C ARG A 101 -2.71 -7.48 12.85
N ILE A 102 -3.44 -6.77 13.72
CA ILE A 102 -3.69 -5.33 13.60
C ILE A 102 -2.37 -4.55 13.61
N GLU A 103 -1.42 -4.93 14.47
CA GLU A 103 -0.12 -4.27 14.59
C GLU A 103 0.66 -4.33 13.28
N ALA A 104 0.64 -5.48 12.58
CA ALA A 104 1.33 -5.64 11.30
C ALA A 104 0.72 -4.73 10.21
N TRP A 105 -0.60 -4.59 10.18
CA TRP A 105 -1.28 -3.66 9.27
C TRP A 105 -0.96 -2.18 9.59
N LEU A 106 -0.82 -1.82 10.87
CA LEU A 106 -0.36 -0.49 11.27
C LEU A 106 1.10 -0.24 10.86
N ASP A 107 1.94 -1.27 10.89
CA ASP A 107 3.32 -1.19 10.40
C ASP A 107 3.36 -0.98 8.88
N ILE A 108 2.54 -1.71 8.10
CA ILE A 108 2.39 -1.49 6.66
C ILE A 108 1.95 -0.04 6.38
N LEU A 109 0.95 0.46 7.11
CA LEU A 109 0.48 1.84 6.98
C LEU A 109 1.61 2.85 7.24
N THR A 110 2.46 2.58 8.24
CA THR A 110 3.59 3.44 8.61
C THR A 110 4.63 3.48 7.48
N TRP A 111 5.02 2.32 6.96
CA TRP A 111 5.92 2.23 5.80
C TRP A 111 5.35 2.89 4.55
N TYR A 112 4.08 2.64 4.24
CA TYR A 112 3.38 3.24 3.11
C TYR A 112 3.40 4.78 3.20
N ARG A 113 3.10 5.33 4.39
CA ARG A 113 3.15 6.79 4.64
C ARG A 113 4.56 7.37 4.47
N LEU A 114 5.59 6.67 4.93
CA LEU A 114 6.98 7.09 4.74
C LEU A 114 7.32 7.21 3.24
N LEU A 115 7.01 6.16 2.47
CA LEU A 115 7.28 6.11 1.03
C LEU A 115 6.48 7.16 0.26
N LYS A 116 5.20 7.33 0.59
CA LYS A 116 4.33 8.37 0.03
C LYS A 116 4.86 9.77 0.34
N GLY A 117 5.23 10.03 1.60
CA GLY A 117 5.78 11.32 2.03
C GLY A 117 7.09 11.69 1.34
N LYS A 118 7.93 10.69 1.00
CA LYS A 118 9.16 10.87 0.22
C LYS A 118 8.94 10.86 -1.30
N ASN A 119 7.70 10.67 -1.77
CA ASN A 119 7.34 10.48 -3.17
C ASN A 119 8.21 9.40 -3.84
N LEU A 120 8.22 8.23 -3.20
CA LEU A 120 8.95 7.02 -3.63
C LEU A 120 7.94 5.94 -3.95
N ILE A 121 8.06 5.34 -5.14
CA ILE A 121 7.39 4.13 -5.64
C ILE A 121 5.85 4.10 -5.64
N VAL A 122 5.16 4.70 -4.68
CA VAL A 122 3.71 4.65 -4.45
C VAL A 122 2.90 5.09 -5.69
N ASP A 123 3.27 6.19 -6.32
CA ASP A 123 2.56 6.67 -7.53
C ASP A 123 3.12 6.08 -8.84
N LYS A 124 4.15 5.22 -8.76
CA LYS A 124 4.87 4.69 -9.92
C LYS A 124 4.47 3.25 -10.28
N PHE A 125 3.93 2.51 -9.31
CA PHE A 125 3.56 1.10 -9.46
C PHE A 125 2.10 0.92 -9.07
N TRP A 126 1.36 0.12 -9.83
CA TRP A 126 -0.10 0.04 -9.74
C TRP A 126 -0.58 -0.69 -8.48
N GLU A 127 0.27 -1.50 -7.86
CA GLU A 127 -0.03 -2.27 -6.65
C GLU A 127 -0.23 -1.36 -5.42
N PHE A 128 0.47 -0.22 -5.37
CA PHE A 128 0.46 0.66 -4.19
C PHE A 128 -0.76 1.58 -4.08
N PRO A 129 -1.38 2.06 -5.17
CA PRO A 129 -2.72 2.64 -5.10
C PRO A 129 -3.76 1.65 -4.57
N VAL A 130 -3.69 0.37 -4.96
CA VAL A 130 -4.57 -0.67 -4.44
C VAL A 130 -4.34 -0.89 -2.94
N LEU A 131 -3.07 -0.99 -2.53
CA LEU A 131 -2.71 -1.03 -1.11
C LEU A 131 -3.25 0.19 -0.34
N GLU A 132 -3.24 1.39 -0.93
CA GLU A 132 -3.80 2.58 -0.30
C GLU A 132 -5.28 2.41 0.03
N THR A 133 -6.07 1.96 -0.94
CA THR A 133 -7.50 1.71 -0.76
C THR A 133 -7.75 0.68 0.33
N MET A 134 -6.98 -0.41 0.32
CA MET A 134 -7.14 -1.48 1.33
C MET A 134 -6.68 -1.04 2.72
N LEU A 135 -5.66 -0.17 2.83
CA LEU A 135 -5.29 0.47 4.09
C LEU A 135 -6.38 1.42 4.61
N LYS A 136 -7.08 2.16 3.73
CA LYS A 136 -8.26 2.95 4.12
C LYS A 136 -9.37 2.05 4.65
N ALA A 137 -9.66 0.96 3.94
CA ALA A 137 -10.67 -0.02 4.34
C ALA A 137 -10.36 -0.63 5.72
N PHE A 138 -9.09 -0.98 5.96
CA PHE A 138 -8.62 -1.45 7.26
C PHE A 138 -8.87 -0.42 8.38
N ILE A 139 -8.61 0.86 8.13
CA ILE A 139 -8.86 1.92 9.12
C ILE A 139 -10.36 2.08 9.42
N GLU A 140 -11.23 1.99 8.40
CA GLU A 140 -12.69 2.02 8.63
C GLU A 140 -13.18 0.79 9.40
N GLU A 141 -12.69 -0.41 9.07
CA GLU A 141 -12.99 -1.62 9.84
C GLU A 141 -12.50 -1.52 11.28
N LEU A 142 -11.32 -0.95 11.51
CA LEU A 142 -10.76 -0.77 12.84
C LEU A 142 -11.62 0.18 13.69
N LYS A 143 -12.17 1.25 13.08
CA LYS A 143 -13.14 2.13 13.76
C LYS A 143 -14.40 1.38 14.16
N CYS A 144 -14.93 0.52 13.27
CA CYS A 144 -16.07 -0.33 13.57
C CYS A 144 -15.75 -1.35 14.67
N PHE A 145 -14.56 -1.97 14.64
CA PHE A 145 -14.10 -2.87 15.70
C PHE A 145 -14.11 -2.19 17.07
N TYR A 146 -13.57 -0.97 17.18
CA TYR A 146 -13.59 -0.23 18.46
C TYR A 146 -14.97 0.28 18.88
N SER A 147 -15.86 0.56 17.92
CA SER A 147 -17.18 1.15 18.22
C SER A 147 -18.26 0.11 18.52
N SER A 148 -18.25 -1.01 17.80
CA SER A 148 -19.31 -2.04 17.84
C SER A 148 -18.79 -3.47 18.06
N GLY A 149 -17.48 -3.68 18.19
CA GLY A 149 -16.90 -5.02 18.34
C GLY A 149 -16.92 -5.85 17.07
N SER A 150 -17.16 -5.23 15.90
CA SER A 150 -17.19 -5.88 14.59
C SER A 150 -15.81 -6.47 14.24
N SER A 151 -15.76 -7.63 13.59
CA SER A 151 -14.49 -8.22 13.14
C SER A 151 -13.80 -7.38 12.05
N VAL A 152 -12.47 -7.36 12.04
CA VAL A 152 -11.66 -6.78 10.96
C VAL A 152 -11.42 -7.89 9.91
N SER A 153 -12.13 -7.83 8.78
CA SER A 153 -12.06 -8.90 7.76
C SER A 153 -10.71 -8.97 7.08
N LEU A 154 -10.04 -7.83 6.88
CA LEU A 154 -8.77 -7.77 6.15
C LEU A 154 -7.62 -8.53 6.82
N LEU A 155 -7.74 -8.91 8.10
CA LEU A 155 -6.73 -9.73 8.77
C LEU A 155 -6.59 -11.14 8.19
N THR A 156 -7.54 -11.59 7.36
CA THR A 156 -7.46 -12.89 6.66
C THR A 156 -6.68 -12.83 5.35
N VAL A 157 -6.24 -11.65 4.92
CA VAL A 157 -5.45 -11.47 3.70
C VAL A 157 -3.97 -11.57 4.04
N HIS A 158 -3.25 -12.46 3.35
CA HIS A 158 -1.89 -12.87 3.75
C HIS A 158 -0.79 -12.48 2.76
N SER A 159 -1.13 -11.89 1.61
CA SER A 159 -0.14 -11.35 0.67
C SER A 159 -0.67 -10.15 -0.09
N LEU A 160 0.23 -9.37 -0.68
CA LEU A 160 -0.11 -8.25 -1.56
C LEU A 160 -0.82 -8.74 -2.82
N GLU A 161 -0.46 -9.93 -3.32
CA GLU A 161 -1.16 -10.58 -4.45
C GLU A 161 -2.63 -10.83 -4.10
N GLU A 162 -2.89 -11.50 -2.97
CA GLU A 162 -4.26 -11.76 -2.49
C GLU A 162 -5.03 -10.46 -2.25
N LEU A 163 -4.38 -9.46 -1.67
CA LEU A 163 -4.95 -8.13 -1.45
C LEU A 163 -5.38 -7.47 -2.76
N THR A 164 -4.54 -7.54 -3.79
CA THR A 164 -4.86 -7.00 -5.12
C THR A 164 -5.95 -7.79 -5.82
N ASP A 165 -5.99 -9.11 -5.66
CA ASP A 165 -7.04 -9.96 -6.19
C ASP A 165 -8.39 -9.64 -5.56
N VAL A 166 -8.44 -9.46 -4.23
CA VAL A 166 -9.65 -9.03 -3.53
C VAL A 166 -10.16 -7.70 -4.07
N TYR A 167 -9.27 -6.72 -4.19
CA TYR A 167 -9.62 -5.42 -4.73
C TYR A 167 -10.19 -5.51 -6.15
N PHE A 168 -9.48 -6.14 -7.09
CA PHE A 168 -9.93 -6.18 -8.48
C PHE A 168 -11.19 -7.02 -8.67
N HIS A 169 -11.36 -8.09 -7.90
CA HIS A 169 -12.57 -8.89 -7.96
C HIS A 169 -13.78 -8.11 -7.46
N LEU A 170 -13.64 -7.38 -6.35
CA LEU A 170 -14.68 -6.47 -5.87
C LEU A 170 -15.00 -5.40 -6.91
N VAL A 171 -13.99 -4.70 -7.46
CA VAL A 171 -14.20 -3.69 -8.51
C VAL A 171 -14.96 -4.28 -9.70
N PHE A 172 -14.58 -5.47 -10.16
CA PHE A 172 -15.25 -6.15 -11.27
C PHE A 172 -16.73 -6.42 -10.97
N LEU A 173 -17.03 -6.96 -9.78
CA LEU A 173 -18.38 -7.25 -9.36
C LEU A 173 -19.22 -5.98 -9.20
N LEU A 174 -18.70 -4.94 -8.54
CA LEU A 174 -19.37 -3.65 -8.36
C LEU A 174 -19.70 -2.99 -9.70
N ARG A 175 -18.79 -3.08 -10.68
CA ARG A 175 -19.02 -2.58 -12.05
C ARG A 175 -20.14 -3.34 -12.75
N ARG A 176 -20.31 -4.64 -12.52
CA ARG A 176 -21.44 -5.39 -13.09
C ARG A 176 -22.77 -4.87 -12.57
N VAL A 177 -22.85 -4.58 -11.26
CA VAL A 177 -24.05 -3.97 -10.65
C VAL A 177 -24.36 -2.61 -11.27
N GLU A 178 -23.34 -1.77 -11.50
CA GLU A 178 -23.48 -0.48 -12.19
C GLU A 178 -24.19 -0.65 -13.56
N TYR A 179 -23.75 -1.65 -14.32
CA TYR A 179 -24.29 -1.99 -15.64
C TYR A 179 -25.57 -2.83 -15.64
N GLU A 180 -26.23 -3.02 -14.48
CA GLU A 180 -27.48 -3.80 -14.36
C GLU A 180 -27.35 -5.26 -14.79
N LEU A 181 -26.12 -5.76 -14.83
CA LEU A 181 -25.88 -7.19 -14.76
C LEU A 181 -26.05 -7.52 -13.28
N GLU A 182 -26.99 -8.38 -12.90
CA GLU A 182 -27.34 -8.66 -11.49
C GLU A 182 -26.57 -9.88 -10.92
N PRO A 183 -25.29 -9.76 -10.50
CA PRO A 183 -24.52 -10.87 -9.93
C PRO A 183 -24.81 -11.03 -8.43
N ALA A 184 -26.07 -10.96 -8.00
CA ALA A 184 -26.42 -10.92 -6.58
C ALA A 184 -25.83 -12.11 -5.82
N ASP A 185 -26.08 -13.32 -6.32
CA ASP A 185 -25.57 -14.56 -5.74
C ASP A 185 -24.02 -14.58 -5.77
N GLU A 186 -23.41 -14.18 -6.89
CA GLU A 186 -21.94 -14.18 -7.03
C GLU A 186 -21.26 -13.21 -6.05
N ILE A 187 -21.83 -12.01 -5.83
CA ILE A 187 -21.30 -11.04 -4.87
C ILE A 187 -21.43 -11.57 -3.45
N LEU A 188 -22.61 -12.05 -3.08
CA LEU A 188 -22.85 -12.55 -1.73
C LEU A 188 -21.99 -13.77 -1.43
N ASP A 189 -21.90 -14.72 -2.36
CA ASP A 189 -21.05 -15.90 -2.24
C ASP A 189 -19.57 -15.50 -2.10
N TYR A 190 -19.10 -14.55 -2.90
CA TYR A 190 -17.72 -14.07 -2.83
C TYR A 190 -17.41 -13.42 -1.47
N LEU A 191 -18.29 -12.54 -0.98
CA LEU A 191 -18.13 -11.89 0.32
C LEU A 191 -18.12 -12.90 1.47
N ILE A 192 -18.97 -13.93 1.41
CA ILE A 192 -19.04 -15.00 2.41
C ILE A 192 -17.77 -15.88 2.35
N GLU A 193 -17.37 -16.33 1.15
CA GLU A 193 -16.22 -17.22 0.95
C GLU A 193 -14.93 -16.55 1.42
N LYS A 194 -14.72 -15.29 1.01
CA LYS A 194 -13.55 -14.50 1.37
C LYS A 194 -13.67 -13.81 2.73
N LYS A 195 -14.82 -13.94 3.40
CA LYS A 195 -15.15 -13.31 4.70
C LYS A 195 -14.94 -11.78 4.70
N ILE A 196 -15.13 -11.14 3.56
CA ILE A 196 -14.93 -9.71 3.38
C ILE A 196 -16.14 -8.95 3.90
N SER A 197 -15.91 -7.90 4.70
CA SER A 197 -16.99 -7.08 5.23
C SER A 197 -17.57 -6.11 4.19
N LEU A 198 -18.79 -5.65 4.43
CA LEU A 198 -19.39 -4.57 3.63
C LEU A 198 -18.62 -3.26 3.75
N THR A 199 -17.97 -3.00 4.88
CA THR A 199 -17.10 -1.81 5.06
C THR A 199 -15.98 -1.79 4.02
N VAL A 200 -15.35 -2.93 3.76
CA VAL A 200 -14.32 -3.04 2.71
C VAL A 200 -14.93 -2.78 1.33
N THR A 201 -16.09 -3.38 1.06
CA THR A 201 -16.82 -3.20 -0.20
C THR A 201 -17.18 -1.73 -0.46
N ASP A 202 -17.65 -1.04 0.56
CA ASP A 202 -18.00 0.38 0.51
C ASP A 202 -16.79 1.27 0.24
N VAL A 203 -15.66 1.02 0.90
CA VAL A 203 -14.43 1.79 0.65
C VAL A 203 -13.87 1.53 -0.75
N VAL A 204 -13.94 0.29 -1.24
CA VAL A 204 -13.55 -0.04 -2.62
C VAL A 204 -14.47 0.66 -3.62
N LEU A 205 -15.78 0.67 -3.38
CA LEU A 205 -16.75 1.38 -4.23
C LEU A 205 -16.39 2.86 -4.39
N ASP A 206 -16.08 3.53 -3.27
CA ASP A 206 -15.75 4.97 -3.25
C ASP A 206 -14.43 5.28 -3.98
N ASP A 207 -13.43 4.38 -3.93
CA ASP A 207 -12.14 4.59 -4.60
C ASP A 207 -12.13 4.10 -6.08
N ALA A 208 -13.02 3.19 -6.47
CA ALA A 208 -13.05 2.54 -7.79
C ALA A 208 -13.57 3.42 -8.94
N ARG A 209 -13.93 4.68 -8.66
CA ARG A 209 -14.44 5.67 -9.62
C ARG A 209 -15.68 5.18 -10.39
N ILE A 210 -16.57 4.49 -9.70
CA ILE A 210 -17.84 4.03 -10.25
C ILE A 210 -18.71 5.27 -10.50
N PHE A 211 -19.47 5.29 -11.60
CA PHE A 211 -20.23 6.48 -11.99
C PHE A 211 -21.48 6.67 -11.12
N ASP A 212 -22.20 5.58 -10.84
CA ASP A 212 -23.42 5.59 -10.02
C ASP A 212 -23.22 4.79 -8.72
N GLU A 213 -22.38 5.32 -7.84
CA GLU A 213 -22.05 4.71 -6.53
C GLU A 213 -23.30 4.53 -5.65
N GLU A 214 -24.22 5.49 -5.64
CA GLU A 214 -25.45 5.42 -4.84
C GLU A 214 -26.39 4.30 -5.30
N LYS A 215 -26.50 4.05 -6.62
CA LYS A 215 -27.25 2.91 -7.14
C LYS A 215 -26.60 1.60 -6.68
N VAL A 216 -25.30 1.44 -6.89
CA VAL A 216 -24.59 0.20 -6.54
C VAL A 216 -24.71 -0.09 -5.04
N ARG A 217 -24.50 0.93 -4.19
CA ARG A 217 -24.62 0.82 -2.73
C ARG A 217 -26.02 0.38 -2.29
N ARG A 218 -27.07 1.02 -2.81
CA ARG A 218 -28.48 0.66 -2.49
C ARG A 218 -28.81 -0.77 -2.92
N THR A 219 -28.34 -1.18 -4.10
CA THR A 219 -28.57 -2.53 -4.61
C THR A 219 -27.92 -3.59 -3.71
N ILE A 220 -26.65 -3.39 -3.33
CA ILE A 220 -25.92 -4.34 -2.47
C ILE A 220 -26.54 -4.41 -1.07
N ILE A 221 -26.87 -3.27 -0.46
CA ILE A 221 -27.55 -3.24 0.85
C ILE A 221 -28.89 -4.00 0.76
N GLY A 222 -29.68 -3.74 -0.29
CA GLY A 222 -30.93 -4.45 -0.51
C GLY A 222 -30.76 -5.97 -0.66
N TRP A 223 -29.68 -6.44 -1.29
CA TRP A 223 -29.38 -7.88 -1.37
C TRP A 223 -29.02 -8.48 -0.01
N VAL A 224 -28.21 -7.79 0.79
CA VAL A 224 -27.80 -8.27 2.11
C VAL A 224 -28.99 -8.31 3.08
N GLU A 225 -29.83 -7.27 3.06
CA GLU A 225 -31.05 -7.22 3.89
C GLU A 225 -32.02 -8.34 3.54
N ASN A 226 -32.27 -8.56 2.24
CA ASN A 226 -33.15 -9.64 1.77
C ASN A 226 -32.56 -11.05 1.95
N GLY A 227 -31.23 -11.18 1.95
CA GLY A 227 -30.52 -12.45 2.20
C GLY A 227 -30.63 -12.90 3.65
N ASN A 228 -30.57 -11.97 4.60
CA ASN A 228 -30.72 -12.24 6.03
C ASN A 228 -32.15 -12.65 6.43
N GLU A 229 -33.17 -12.35 5.63
CA GLU A 229 -34.55 -12.82 5.84
C GLU A 229 -34.75 -14.30 5.45
N ARG A 230 -33.79 -14.92 4.76
CA ARG A 230 -33.88 -16.31 4.26
C ARG A 230 -33.08 -17.34 5.09
N THR A 231 -32.44 -16.91 6.17
CA THR A 231 -31.76 -17.76 7.18
C THR A 231 -32.50 -17.75 8.51
#